data_AF-A0A3D0D734-F1
#
_entry.id   AF-A0A3D0D734-F1
#
_cell.length_a   1.000
_cell.length_b   1.000
_cell.length_c   1.000
_cell.angle_alpha   90.00
_cell.angle_beta   90.00
_cell.angle_gamma   90.00
#
_symmetry.space_group_name_H-M   'P 1'
#
loop_
_entity.id
_entity.type
_entity.pdbx_description
1 polymer ?
#
loop_
_entity_poly.entity_id
_entity_poly.type
_entity_poly.pdbx_seq_one_letter_code
_entity_poly.pdbx_strand_id
1 'polypeptide(L)'
;MGNSVGDRQRKDVALFVDFENVYISVRAVYEQNPNFESIIEKAQEYGRLIIARAYADWYRYQRVTNALYANGIEPVYVPTYYYGQERKKGSAIKNSVDIHMVIDAMRTVYTHSNIDTYIFVTGDRDFIPLINAIRQKGKECIVVGVAEAASSHLAQSADEFIFYHQLVDNLKPPKPLSDPYPVLVDAVKLARQRGNVPTFATLKLLMVELLGEFDQSNYKDKSGKAFSKFKDFVKEAERRGHIQIFTSGTVNEIFLPGENPLELSQFAQPAEEATSDEASGSDFENPFELLIEAVHLARKRNNLCTMATLKVLMKDLKKGFNEGQYTDSEGKPFSKFKDFLLDAEKRGVVQILTTGTVDEVFLPGEDAQKLSRFANRKAEDPRKGGSNGNKP
;
A
#
# COMPACT_ATOMS: atom_id res chain seq x y z
N MET A 1 21.95 -45.16 -15.61
CA MET A 1 21.13 -43.98 -15.94
C MET A 1 21.23 -43.02 -14.77
N GLY A 2 22.00 -41.95 -14.92
CA GLY A 2 22.22 -40.96 -13.87
C GLY A 2 20.99 -40.07 -13.73
N ASN A 3 20.50 -39.92 -12.50
CA ASN A 3 19.52 -38.89 -12.17
C ASN A 3 20.21 -37.53 -12.23
N SER A 4 19.86 -36.72 -13.23
CA SER A 4 20.16 -35.30 -13.25
C SER A 4 19.34 -34.63 -12.15
N VAL A 5 19.92 -34.53 -10.96
CA VAL A 5 19.54 -33.48 -10.00
C VAL A 5 19.84 -32.18 -10.73
N GLY A 6 18.81 -31.45 -11.14
CA GLY A 6 18.99 -30.17 -11.80
C GLY A 6 19.87 -29.29 -10.92
N ASP A 7 21.05 -28.93 -11.44
CA ASP A 7 21.97 -28.01 -10.82
C ASP A 7 21.25 -26.68 -10.67
N ARG A 8 20.61 -26.44 -9.51
CA ARG A 8 20.18 -25.09 -9.15
C ARG A 8 21.47 -24.32 -8.95
N GLN A 9 21.90 -23.65 -10.02
CA GLN A 9 23.03 -22.75 -9.99
C GLN A 9 22.90 -21.87 -8.74
N ARG A 10 23.81 -22.06 -7.79
CA ARG A 10 23.76 -21.40 -6.49
C ARG A 10 23.93 -19.91 -6.76
N LYS A 11 22.88 -19.11 -6.53
CA LYS A 11 22.91 -17.66 -6.74
C LYS A 11 24.04 -17.04 -5.91
N ASP A 12 24.73 -16.05 -6.46
CA ASP A 12 25.69 -15.24 -5.71
C ASP A 12 25.04 -13.95 -5.19
N VAL A 13 25.42 -13.54 -3.98
CA VAL A 13 24.81 -12.45 -3.23
C VAL A 13 25.85 -11.40 -2.86
N ALA A 14 25.48 -10.13 -2.94
CA ALA A 14 26.22 -9.00 -2.39
C ALA A 14 25.44 -8.29 -1.29
N LEU A 15 26.11 -7.97 -0.19
CA LEU A 15 25.56 -7.27 0.98
C LEU A 15 26.24 -5.92 1.17
N PHE A 16 25.45 -4.87 1.27
CA PHE A 16 25.87 -3.49 1.50
C PHE A 16 25.16 -2.94 2.73
N VAL A 17 25.93 -2.59 3.77
CA VAL A 17 25.40 -2.15 5.07
C VAL A 17 25.70 -0.68 5.28
N ASP A 18 24.65 0.14 5.39
CA ASP A 18 24.76 1.48 5.95
C ASP A 18 24.88 1.36 7.47
N PHE A 19 26.11 1.34 7.95
CA PHE A 19 26.38 1.03 9.34
C PHE A 19 25.85 2.10 10.29
N GLU A 20 25.99 3.39 9.96
CA GLU A 20 25.50 4.46 10.83
C GLU A 20 23.97 4.43 10.93
N ASN A 21 23.26 4.24 9.80
CA ASN A 21 21.80 4.14 9.80
C ASN A 21 21.30 2.97 10.65
N VAL A 22 21.89 1.78 10.47
CA VAL A 22 21.51 0.59 11.24
C VAL A 22 21.88 0.75 12.71
N TYR A 23 23.09 1.20 13.01
CA TYR A 23 23.56 1.37 14.39
C TYR A 23 22.70 2.34 15.19
N ILE A 24 22.36 3.50 14.61
CA ILE A 24 21.53 4.51 15.26
C ILE A 24 20.09 3.98 15.40
N SER A 25 19.52 3.44 14.34
CA SER A 25 18.11 3.01 14.32
C SER A 25 17.85 1.83 15.24
N VAL A 26 18.72 0.81 15.26
CA VAL A 26 18.56 -0.36 16.16
C VAL A 26 18.66 0.07 17.62
N ARG A 27 19.59 0.97 17.95
CA ARG A 27 19.73 1.46 19.33
C ARG A 27 18.55 2.35 19.75
N ALA A 28 18.01 3.14 18.84
CA ALA A 28 16.86 4.00 19.11
C ALA A 28 15.57 3.20 19.31
N VAL A 29 15.35 2.15 18.50
CA VAL A 29 14.09 1.41 18.49
C VAL A 29 14.09 0.21 19.45
N TYR A 30 15.21 -0.51 19.57
CA TYR A 30 15.28 -1.76 20.34
C TYR A 30 16.23 -1.70 21.55
N GLU A 31 16.88 -0.55 21.79
CA GLU A 31 17.86 -0.37 22.88
C GLU A 31 19.01 -1.39 22.86
N GLN A 32 19.30 -1.97 21.70
CA GLN A 32 20.32 -3.02 21.50
C GLN A 32 21.34 -2.62 20.44
N ASN A 33 22.50 -3.27 20.43
CA ASN A 33 23.45 -3.12 19.32
C ASN A 33 23.01 -3.98 18.12
N PRO A 34 23.37 -3.60 16.88
CA PRO A 34 23.14 -4.44 15.71
C PRO A 34 23.78 -5.82 15.85
N ASN A 35 23.04 -6.85 15.46
CA ASN A 35 23.47 -8.23 15.35
C ASN A 35 23.85 -8.49 13.88
N PHE A 36 25.15 -8.40 13.59
CA PHE A 36 25.68 -8.62 12.25
C PHE A 36 25.66 -10.08 11.83
N GLU A 37 25.69 -11.01 12.78
CA GLU A 37 25.59 -12.46 12.51
C GLU A 37 24.23 -12.76 11.87
N SER A 38 23.13 -12.29 12.47
CA SER A 38 21.78 -12.47 11.92
C SER A 38 21.59 -11.82 10.54
N ILE A 39 22.26 -10.70 10.27
CA ILE A 39 22.25 -10.07 8.93
C ILE A 39 22.94 -10.97 7.90
N ILE A 40 24.09 -11.55 8.26
CA ILE A 40 24.86 -12.44 7.39
C ILE A 40 24.13 -13.75 7.15
N GLU A 41 23.60 -14.37 8.20
CA GLU A 41 22.78 -15.58 8.11
C GLU A 41 21.61 -15.36 7.15
N LYS A 42 20.90 -14.24 7.29
CA LYS A 42 19.81 -13.90 6.38
C LYS A 42 20.29 -13.73 4.94
N ALA A 43 21.42 -13.05 4.72
CA ALA A 43 21.97 -12.87 3.39
C ALA A 43 22.34 -14.21 2.71
N GLN A 44 22.82 -15.18 3.50
CA GLN A 44 23.20 -16.52 3.02
C GLN A 44 22.00 -17.39 2.65
N GLU A 45 20.79 -17.10 3.13
CA GLU A 45 19.56 -17.77 2.68
C GLU A 45 19.28 -17.53 1.19
N TYR A 46 19.70 -16.39 0.64
CA TYR A 46 19.50 -16.04 -0.77
C TYR A 46 20.55 -16.64 -1.70
N GLY A 47 21.67 -17.13 -1.17
CA GLY A 47 22.74 -17.71 -1.97
C GLY A 47 24.12 -17.64 -1.31
N ARG A 48 25.16 -17.84 -2.13
CA ARG A 48 26.54 -17.71 -1.66
C ARG A 48 26.88 -16.23 -1.54
N LEU A 49 27.10 -15.76 -0.31
CA LEU A 49 27.54 -14.41 -0.03
C LEU A 49 28.99 -14.23 -0.49
N ILE A 50 29.22 -13.43 -1.54
CA ILE A 50 30.55 -13.20 -2.10
C ILE A 50 31.13 -11.82 -1.78
N ILE A 51 30.26 -10.83 -1.54
CA ILE A 51 30.65 -9.47 -1.12
C ILE A 51 29.81 -9.12 0.10
N ALA A 52 30.47 -8.66 1.16
CA ALA A 52 29.81 -8.09 2.33
C ALA A 52 30.61 -6.88 2.81
N ARG A 53 30.00 -5.69 2.75
CA ARG A 53 30.64 -4.42 3.09
C ARG A 53 29.77 -3.59 4.01
N ALA A 54 30.40 -2.91 4.96
CA ALA A 54 29.77 -1.91 5.79
C ALA A 54 30.44 -0.55 5.55
N TYR A 55 29.67 0.54 5.54
CA TYR A 55 30.15 1.88 5.24
C TYR A 55 29.94 2.79 6.45
N ALA A 56 31.00 3.42 6.95
CA ALA A 56 30.94 4.42 8.01
C ALA A 56 32.22 5.24 8.13
N ASP A 57 32.14 6.28 8.94
CA ASP A 57 33.33 6.94 9.51
C ASP A 57 33.86 6.13 10.70
N TRP A 58 34.72 5.15 10.42
CA TRP A 58 35.25 4.24 11.45
C TRP A 58 36.07 4.93 12.55
N TYR A 59 36.48 6.18 12.34
CA TYR A 59 37.09 6.96 13.42
C TYR A 59 36.12 7.15 14.60
N ARG A 60 34.81 7.19 14.34
CA ARG A 60 33.75 7.32 15.33
C ARG A 60 33.35 5.99 15.98
N TYR A 61 33.68 4.85 15.35
CA TYR A 61 33.20 3.51 15.73
C TYR A 61 34.33 2.46 15.85
N GLN A 62 35.48 2.86 16.39
CA GLN A 62 36.71 2.07 16.42
C GLN A 62 36.58 0.66 17.03
N ARG A 63 35.62 0.44 17.94
CA ARG A 63 35.44 -0.85 18.63
C ARG A 63 34.62 -1.87 17.85
N VAL A 64 33.97 -1.47 16.75
CA VAL A 64 33.00 -2.33 16.04
C VAL A 64 33.62 -3.02 14.81
N THR A 65 34.71 -2.50 14.27
CA THR A 65 35.40 -3.06 13.08
C THR A 65 35.87 -4.49 13.29
N ASN A 66 36.35 -4.85 14.48
CA ASN A 66 36.73 -6.23 14.81
C ASN A 66 35.54 -7.20 14.74
N ALA A 67 34.36 -6.76 15.19
CA ALA A 67 33.15 -7.57 15.12
C ALA A 67 32.67 -7.75 13.67
N LEU A 68 32.79 -6.71 12.83
CA LEU A 68 32.49 -6.80 11.40
C LEU A 68 33.40 -7.84 10.70
N TYR A 69 34.72 -7.76 10.92
CA TYR A 69 35.65 -8.74 10.37
C TYR A 69 35.40 -10.17 10.84
N ALA A 70 35.07 -10.35 12.12
CA ALA A 70 34.73 -11.66 12.67
C ALA A 70 33.49 -12.28 11.98
N ASN A 71 32.58 -11.45 11.46
CA ASN A 71 31.40 -11.85 10.69
C ASN A 71 31.63 -11.85 9.16
N GLY A 72 32.86 -11.64 8.70
CA GLY A 72 33.18 -11.60 7.27
C GLY A 72 32.70 -10.34 6.54
N ILE A 73 32.40 -9.26 7.26
CA ILE A 73 32.01 -7.97 6.69
C ILE A 73 33.24 -7.07 6.60
N GLU A 74 33.54 -6.59 5.39
CA GLU A 74 34.62 -5.63 5.13
C GLU A 74 34.19 -4.20 5.54
N PRO A 75 34.88 -3.55 6.49
CA PRO A 75 34.62 -2.15 6.81
C PRO A 75 35.24 -1.22 5.76
N VAL A 76 34.40 -0.46 5.06
CA VAL A 76 34.79 0.57 4.09
C VAL A 76 34.79 1.93 4.77
N TYR A 77 35.97 2.54 4.89
CA TYR A 77 36.10 3.86 5.51
C TYR A 77 35.55 4.96 4.62
N VAL A 78 34.60 5.74 5.14
CA VAL A 78 34.05 6.93 4.48
C VAL A 78 34.18 8.12 5.41
N PRO A 79 34.98 9.15 5.05
CA PRO A 79 35.10 10.35 5.87
C PRO A 79 33.81 11.16 5.83
N THR A 80 33.31 11.54 7.01
CA THR A 80 32.07 12.33 7.16
C THR A 80 32.31 13.75 7.65
N TYR A 81 33.58 14.18 7.78
CA TYR A 81 33.95 15.53 8.20
C TYR A 81 35.13 16.06 7.38
N TYR A 82 35.07 17.34 7.00
CA TYR A 82 36.24 18.05 6.50
C TYR A 82 37.08 18.57 7.68
N TYR A 83 38.36 18.19 7.72
CA TYR A 83 39.35 18.85 8.57
C TYR A 83 39.93 20.03 7.79
N GLY A 84 39.31 21.21 7.92
CA GLY A 84 39.91 22.48 7.48
C GLY A 84 41.12 22.87 8.34
N GLN A 85 41.91 23.86 7.91
CA GLN A 85 43.10 24.33 8.63
C GLN A 85 42.82 24.74 10.09
N GLU A 86 41.59 25.13 10.40
CA GLU A 86 41.15 25.36 11.78
C GLU A 86 40.55 24.07 12.36
N ARG A 87 41.39 23.30 13.06
CA ARG A 87 41.11 22.01 13.73
C ARG A 87 39.94 21.99 14.73
N LYS A 88 39.11 23.03 14.84
CA LYS A 88 38.10 23.21 15.89
C LYS A 88 36.64 23.19 15.45
N LYS A 89 36.32 23.30 14.14
CA LYS A 89 34.94 23.12 13.63
C LYS A 89 34.96 22.47 12.25
N GLY A 90 35.02 21.14 12.22
CA GLY A 90 34.77 20.40 10.99
C GLY A 90 33.30 20.51 10.59
N SER A 91 33.03 20.84 9.33
CA SER A 91 31.68 20.75 8.77
C SER A 91 31.39 19.31 8.40
N ALA A 92 30.24 18.80 8.84
CA ALA A 92 29.78 17.46 8.48
C ALA A 92 29.52 17.38 6.96
N ILE A 93 30.06 16.35 6.32
CA ILE A 93 29.79 15.97 4.95
C ILE A 93 28.52 15.13 4.97
N LYS A 94 27.37 15.79 4.76
CA LYS A 94 26.09 15.10 4.69
C LYS A 94 26.10 14.14 3.48
N ASN A 95 25.57 12.94 3.69
CA ASN A 95 25.33 11.91 2.67
C ASN A 95 26.61 11.33 2.00
N SER A 96 27.78 11.50 2.63
CA SER A 96 29.05 10.96 2.11
C SER A 96 29.04 9.42 2.03
N VAL A 97 28.52 8.79 3.09
CA VAL A 97 28.34 7.33 3.20
C VAL A 97 27.42 6.82 2.09
N ASP A 98 26.27 7.46 1.91
CA ASP A 98 25.28 7.04 0.91
C ASP A 98 25.84 7.08 -0.51
N ILE A 99 26.52 8.18 -0.87
CA ILE A 99 27.14 8.33 -2.18
C ILE A 99 28.20 7.24 -2.43
N HIS A 100 29.04 6.95 -1.44
CA HIS A 100 30.06 5.90 -1.57
C HIS A 100 29.43 4.53 -1.75
N MET A 101 28.41 4.21 -0.96
CA MET A 101 27.71 2.93 -1.05
C MET A 101 27.00 2.77 -2.41
N VAL A 102 26.35 3.83 -2.91
CA VAL A 102 25.71 3.85 -4.25
C VAL A 102 26.73 3.60 -5.37
N ILE A 103 27.87 4.29 -5.33
CA ILE A 103 28.93 4.13 -6.35
C ILE A 103 29.50 2.70 -6.31
N ASP A 104 29.76 2.17 -5.12
CA ASP A 104 30.34 0.84 -4.98
C ASP A 104 29.37 -0.28 -5.36
N ALA A 105 28.10 -0.17 -4.99
CA ALA A 105 27.05 -1.09 -5.41
C ALA A 105 26.88 -1.08 -6.94
N MET A 106 26.81 0.09 -7.56
CA MET A 106 26.72 0.18 -9.03
C MET A 106 27.97 -0.37 -9.71
N ARG A 107 29.18 -0.07 -9.21
CA ARG A 107 30.42 -0.65 -9.72
C ARG A 107 30.39 -2.17 -9.62
N THR A 108 29.90 -2.72 -8.52
CA THR A 108 29.76 -4.16 -8.29
C THR A 108 28.85 -4.79 -9.36
N VAL A 109 27.72 -4.15 -9.69
CA VAL A 109 26.80 -4.62 -10.76
C VAL A 109 27.49 -4.79 -12.10
N TYR A 110 28.41 -3.90 -12.45
CA TYR A 110 29.14 -3.95 -13.73
C TYR A 110 30.39 -4.84 -13.71
N THR A 111 31.00 -5.03 -12.53
CA THR A 111 32.27 -5.78 -12.40
C THR A 111 32.06 -7.24 -12.01
N HIS A 112 30.93 -7.58 -11.38
CA HIS A 112 30.59 -8.90 -10.87
C HIS A 112 29.23 -9.36 -11.42
N SER A 113 29.22 -9.70 -12.72
CA SER A 113 27.99 -10.07 -13.43
C SER A 113 27.31 -11.34 -12.90
N ASN A 114 28.06 -12.18 -12.18
CA ASN A 114 27.59 -13.41 -11.52
C ASN A 114 26.71 -13.16 -10.29
N ILE A 115 26.73 -11.96 -9.70
CA ILE A 115 25.89 -11.62 -8.54
C ILE A 115 24.47 -11.37 -9.03
N ASP A 116 23.51 -12.15 -8.54
CA ASP A 116 22.11 -12.06 -8.95
C ASP A 116 21.26 -11.32 -7.92
N THR A 117 21.68 -11.30 -6.66
CA THR A 117 20.93 -10.71 -5.55
C THR A 117 21.76 -9.68 -4.81
N TYR A 118 21.18 -8.50 -4.60
CA TYR A 118 21.79 -7.37 -3.91
C TYR A 118 20.97 -7.05 -2.66
N ILE A 119 21.61 -7.09 -1.50
CA ILE A 119 20.99 -6.83 -0.22
C ILE A 119 21.52 -5.50 0.33
N PHE A 120 20.61 -4.58 0.64
CA PHE A 120 20.92 -3.29 1.23
C PHE A 120 20.37 -3.22 2.64
N VAL A 121 21.22 -2.97 3.63
CA VAL A 121 20.79 -2.76 5.01
C VAL A 121 20.75 -1.26 5.27
N THR A 122 19.58 -0.65 5.04
CA THR A 122 19.33 0.79 5.19
C THR A 122 17.83 1.06 5.28
N GLY A 123 17.46 2.12 6.01
CA GLY A 123 16.11 2.68 6.02
C GLY A 123 15.90 3.87 5.06
N ASP A 124 16.96 4.35 4.39
CA ASP A 124 16.92 5.62 3.66
C ASP A 124 16.28 5.52 2.26
N ARG A 125 15.30 6.38 2.00
CA ARG A 125 14.58 6.48 0.72
C ARG A 125 15.46 6.97 -0.43
N ASP A 126 16.58 7.63 -0.14
CA ASP A 126 17.49 8.13 -1.16
C ASP A 126 18.16 6.99 -1.96
N PHE A 127 18.02 5.73 -1.51
CA PHE A 127 18.45 4.52 -2.22
C PHE A 127 17.45 4.01 -3.28
N ILE A 128 16.23 4.55 -3.35
CA ILE A 128 15.23 4.12 -4.35
C ILE A 128 15.78 4.17 -5.80
N PRO A 129 16.49 5.23 -6.25
CA PRO A 129 17.08 5.26 -7.58
C PRO A 129 18.11 4.14 -7.82
N LEU A 130 18.92 3.81 -6.81
CA LEU A 130 19.89 2.71 -6.89
C LEU A 130 19.17 1.37 -7.10
N ILE A 131 18.18 1.09 -6.25
CA ILE A 131 17.39 -0.14 -6.32
C ILE A 131 16.76 -0.29 -7.71
N ASN A 132 16.11 0.77 -8.22
CA ASN A 132 15.52 0.75 -9.55
C ASN A 132 16.55 0.51 -10.65
N ALA A 133 17.73 1.12 -10.56
CA ALA A 133 18.80 0.93 -11.55
C ALA A 133 19.33 -0.52 -11.56
N ILE A 134 19.49 -1.15 -10.40
CA ILE A 134 19.94 -2.54 -10.27
C ILE A 134 18.86 -3.50 -10.81
N ARG A 135 17.59 -3.27 -10.47
CA ARG A 135 16.45 -4.06 -10.98
C ARG A 135 16.31 -3.97 -12.50
N GLN A 136 16.56 -2.81 -13.09
CA GLN A 136 16.59 -2.64 -14.55
C GLN A 136 17.70 -3.47 -15.23
N LYS A 137 18.71 -3.94 -14.48
CA LYS A 137 19.72 -4.90 -14.96
C LYS A 137 19.30 -6.36 -14.78
N GLY A 138 18.06 -6.62 -14.37
CA GLY A 138 17.55 -7.97 -14.14
C GLY A 138 18.08 -8.61 -12.86
N LYS A 139 18.55 -7.80 -11.91
CA LYS A 139 19.06 -8.25 -10.61
C LYS A 139 17.99 -8.07 -9.53
N GLU A 140 18.00 -8.97 -8.56
CA GLU A 140 17.08 -8.98 -7.43
C GLU A 140 17.58 -8.04 -6.33
N CYS A 141 16.72 -7.16 -5.83
CA CYS A 141 17.05 -6.23 -4.76
C CYS A 141 16.23 -6.50 -3.50
N ILE A 142 16.95 -6.73 -2.40
CA ILE A 142 16.38 -6.95 -1.07
C ILE A 142 16.83 -5.80 -0.18
N VAL A 143 15.90 -5.27 0.61
CA VAL A 143 16.21 -4.24 1.59
C VAL A 143 15.93 -4.78 2.99
N VAL A 144 16.89 -4.62 3.88
CA VAL A 144 16.73 -4.84 5.32
C VAL A 144 16.66 -3.49 6.00
N GLY A 145 15.53 -3.17 6.62
CA GLY A 145 15.33 -1.88 7.29
C GLY A 145 14.90 -2.04 8.74
N VAL A 146 15.20 -1.04 9.56
CA VAL A 146 14.70 -0.97 10.93
C VAL A 146 13.30 -0.36 10.92
N ALA A 147 12.37 -0.98 11.65
CA ALA A 147 11.02 -0.42 11.88
C ALA A 147 11.10 1.04 12.35
N GLU A 148 10.09 1.85 12.03
CA GLU A 148 10.04 3.32 12.27
C GLU A 148 11.06 4.17 11.51
N ALA A 149 12.26 3.65 11.23
CA ALA A 149 13.30 4.36 10.48
C ALA A 149 13.21 4.12 8.96
N ALA A 150 12.58 3.04 8.52
CA ALA A 150 12.48 2.69 7.11
C ALA A 150 11.30 3.36 6.40
N SER A 151 11.57 3.91 5.21
CA SER A 151 10.54 4.51 4.36
C SER A 151 9.62 3.46 3.72
N SER A 152 8.30 3.71 3.79
CA SER A 152 7.28 2.93 3.08
C SER A 152 7.48 2.90 1.56
N HIS A 153 8.10 3.94 0.99
CA HIS A 153 8.39 4.03 -0.44
C HIS A 153 9.62 3.19 -0.81
N LEU A 154 10.61 3.09 0.09
CA LEU A 154 11.79 2.26 -0.12
C LEU A 154 11.39 0.78 -0.22
N ALA A 155 10.55 0.33 0.71
CA ALA A 155 10.01 -1.03 0.72
C ALA A 155 9.23 -1.38 -0.55
N GLN A 156 8.52 -0.42 -1.15
CA GLN A 156 7.79 -0.61 -2.41
C GLN A 156 8.71 -0.69 -3.64
N SER A 157 9.92 -0.15 -3.56
CA SER A 157 10.87 -0.14 -4.67
C SER A 157 11.71 -1.41 -4.78
N ALA A 158 11.88 -2.13 -3.67
CA ALA A 158 12.63 -3.39 -3.61
C ALA A 158 11.78 -4.59 -4.09
N ASP A 159 12.42 -5.70 -4.43
CA ASP A 159 11.74 -6.97 -4.71
C ASP A 159 11.27 -7.63 -3.40
N GLU A 160 12.06 -7.48 -2.34
CA GLU A 160 11.70 -7.87 -0.97
C GLU A 160 12.17 -6.82 0.04
N PHE A 161 11.36 -6.60 1.07
CA PHE A 161 11.71 -5.77 2.22
C PHE A 161 11.54 -6.58 3.51
N ILE A 162 12.59 -6.61 4.31
CA ILE A 162 12.69 -7.40 5.54
C ILE A 162 12.92 -6.47 6.71
N PHE A 163 12.15 -6.64 7.78
CA PHE A 163 12.38 -5.84 8.97
C PHE A 163 13.50 -6.46 9.81
N TYR A 164 14.41 -5.61 10.30
CA TYR A 164 15.56 -6.05 11.10
C TYR A 164 15.15 -6.91 12.31
N HIS A 165 14.05 -6.58 12.99
CA HIS A 165 13.57 -7.34 14.15
C HIS A 165 13.13 -8.77 13.80
N GLN A 166 12.85 -9.06 12.52
CA GLN A 166 12.56 -10.43 12.05
C GLN A 166 13.81 -11.29 11.95
N LEU A 167 15.00 -10.67 11.89
CA LEU A 167 16.28 -11.38 11.81
C LEU A 167 16.74 -11.88 13.17
N VAL A 168 16.31 -11.24 14.26
CA VAL A 168 16.81 -11.49 15.61
C VAL A 168 15.71 -12.14 16.45
N ASP A 169 15.95 -13.36 16.92
CA ASP A 169 14.90 -14.20 17.54
C ASP A 169 14.19 -13.55 18.74
N ASN A 170 14.91 -12.80 19.59
CA ASN A 170 14.33 -12.12 20.74
C ASN A 170 13.58 -10.83 20.40
N LEU A 171 13.67 -10.35 19.14
CA LEU A 171 12.96 -9.17 18.64
C LEU A 171 11.77 -9.53 17.75
N LYS A 172 11.59 -10.81 17.41
CA LYS A 172 10.47 -11.25 16.58
C LYS A 172 9.14 -10.92 17.27
N PRO A 173 8.17 -10.36 16.54
CA PRO A 173 6.85 -10.11 17.11
C PRO A 173 6.21 -11.44 17.57
N PRO A 174 5.32 -11.39 18.57
CA PRO A 174 4.62 -12.57 19.03
C PRO A 174 3.89 -13.25 17.86
N LYS A 175 3.76 -14.58 17.93
CA LYS A 175 3.08 -15.39 16.89
C LYS A 175 1.76 -14.73 16.46
N PRO A 176 1.45 -14.72 15.16
CA PRO A 176 0.29 -14.02 14.65
C PRO A 176 -0.99 -14.44 15.38
N LEU A 177 -1.81 -13.44 15.73
CA LEU A 177 -3.15 -13.65 16.27
C LEU A 177 -3.95 -14.54 15.31
N SER A 178 -4.84 -15.37 15.86
CA SER A 178 -5.75 -16.22 15.06
C SER A 178 -6.66 -15.39 14.15
N ASP A 179 -6.93 -14.12 14.52
CA ASP A 179 -7.65 -13.15 13.71
C ASP A 179 -6.71 -12.01 13.27
N PRO A 180 -6.44 -11.84 11.96
CA PRO A 180 -5.55 -10.79 11.44
C PRO A 180 -6.22 -9.42 11.30
N TYR A 181 -7.56 -9.32 11.36
CA TYR A 181 -8.27 -8.07 11.08
C TYR A 181 -8.04 -6.97 12.14
N PRO A 182 -7.96 -7.28 13.45
CA PRO A 182 -7.56 -6.29 14.46
C PRO A 182 -6.18 -5.68 14.16
N VAL A 183 -5.23 -6.48 13.67
CA VAL A 183 -3.89 -6.00 13.33
C VAL A 183 -3.90 -5.12 12.08
N LEU A 184 -4.79 -5.38 11.12
CA LEU A 184 -5.01 -4.46 9.99
C LEU A 184 -5.51 -3.09 10.48
N VAL A 185 -6.39 -3.05 11.48
CA VAL A 185 -6.86 -1.80 12.10
C VAL A 185 -5.70 -1.06 12.79
N ASP A 186 -4.86 -1.79 13.53
CA ASP A 186 -3.69 -1.19 14.17
C ASP A 186 -2.65 -0.71 13.15
N ALA A 187 -2.51 -1.41 12.01
CA ALA A 187 -1.69 -0.95 10.89
C ALA A 187 -2.20 0.37 10.30
N VAL A 188 -3.52 0.60 10.21
CA VAL A 188 -4.09 1.89 9.76
C VAL A 188 -3.72 3.01 10.72
N LYS A 189 -3.85 2.78 12.03
CA LYS A 189 -3.47 3.76 13.06
C LYS A 189 -1.98 4.06 13.01
N LEU A 190 -1.15 3.01 12.92
CA LEU A 190 0.30 3.12 12.87
C LEU A 190 0.79 3.86 11.62
N ALA A 191 0.18 3.61 10.46
CA ALA A 191 0.49 4.35 9.24
C ALA A 191 0.36 5.86 9.45
N ARG A 192 -0.75 6.30 10.05
CA ARG A 192 -1.03 7.72 10.32
C ARG A 192 -0.13 8.30 11.39
N GLN A 193 0.12 7.57 12.47
CA GLN A 193 1.06 7.98 13.51
C GLN A 193 2.45 8.27 12.93
N ARG A 194 2.86 7.49 11.92
CA ARG A 194 4.12 7.66 11.18
C ARG A 194 4.02 8.64 10.00
N GLY A 195 2.91 9.37 9.85
CA GLY A 195 2.70 10.33 8.77
C GLY A 195 2.57 9.71 7.36
N ASN A 196 2.37 8.40 7.25
CA ASN A 196 2.16 7.70 5.99
C ASN A 196 0.67 7.65 5.61
N VAL A 197 0.40 7.66 4.30
CA VAL A 197 -0.95 7.39 3.80
C VAL A 197 -1.26 5.89 3.93
N PRO A 198 -2.39 5.50 4.55
CA PRO A 198 -2.83 4.11 4.62
C PRO A 198 -3.31 3.62 3.25
N THR A 199 -2.39 3.12 2.42
CA THR A 199 -2.70 2.45 1.15
C THR A 199 -2.54 0.94 1.29
N PHE A 200 -3.00 0.15 0.31
CA PHE A 200 -2.78 -1.31 0.33
C PHE A 200 -1.31 -1.69 0.47
N ALA A 201 -0.40 -0.96 -0.19
CA ALA A 201 1.03 -1.24 -0.12
C ALA A 201 1.58 -0.95 1.28
N THR A 202 1.28 0.24 1.82
CA THR A 202 1.69 0.66 3.17
C THR A 202 1.15 -0.30 4.23
N LEU A 203 -0.13 -0.67 4.15
CA LEU A 203 -0.75 -1.56 5.12
C LEU A 203 -0.21 -2.98 5.04
N LYS A 204 0.06 -3.50 3.84
CA LYS A 204 0.68 -4.84 3.71
C LYS A 204 2.02 -4.87 4.42
N LEU A 205 2.84 -3.83 4.24
CA LEU A 205 4.14 -3.72 4.87
C LEU A 205 4.02 -3.65 6.40
N LEU A 206 3.11 -2.83 6.92
CA LEU A 206 2.88 -2.72 8.37
C LEU A 206 2.30 -4.01 8.97
N MET A 207 1.50 -4.77 8.22
CA MET A 207 1.05 -6.08 8.69
C MET A 207 2.20 -7.09 8.79
N VAL A 208 3.15 -7.06 7.83
CA VAL A 208 4.39 -7.86 7.92
C VAL A 208 5.23 -7.43 9.13
N GLU A 209 5.32 -6.12 9.40
CA GLU A 209 6.00 -5.59 10.59
C GLU A 209 5.37 -6.11 11.89
N LEU A 210 4.05 -5.95 12.03
CA LEU A 210 3.33 -6.24 13.27
C LEU A 210 3.18 -7.75 13.54
N LEU A 211 3.11 -8.58 12.50
CA LEU A 211 2.88 -10.03 12.61
C LEU A 211 4.12 -10.89 12.33
N GLY A 212 5.19 -10.31 11.80
CA GLY A 212 6.39 -11.04 11.36
C GLY A 212 6.18 -11.71 10.00
N GLU A 213 5.52 -12.85 9.96
CA GLU A 213 5.36 -13.67 8.75
C GLU A 213 3.94 -13.55 8.17
N PHE A 214 3.52 -12.32 7.86
CA PHE A 214 2.21 -12.12 7.26
C PHE A 214 2.19 -12.49 5.77
N ASP A 215 1.43 -13.53 5.44
CA ASP A 215 0.97 -13.81 4.08
C ASP A 215 -0.55 -13.95 4.07
N GLN A 216 -1.22 -13.14 3.24
CA GLN A 216 -2.66 -13.20 3.05
C GLN A 216 -3.15 -14.59 2.61
N SER A 217 -2.31 -15.39 1.95
CA SER A 217 -2.66 -16.73 1.46
C SER A 217 -2.96 -17.73 2.58
N ASN A 218 -2.47 -17.47 3.79
CA ASN A 218 -2.74 -18.27 4.98
C ASN A 218 -4.15 -18.04 5.55
N TYR A 219 -4.86 -17.00 5.09
CA TYR A 219 -6.18 -16.62 5.58
C TYR A 219 -7.26 -16.90 4.54
N LYS A 220 -8.48 -17.20 5.01
CA LYS A 220 -9.60 -17.62 4.18
C LYS A 220 -10.79 -16.68 4.29
N ASP A 221 -11.52 -16.51 3.19
CA ASP A 221 -12.79 -15.82 3.15
C ASP A 221 -13.93 -16.65 3.77
N LYS A 222 -15.16 -16.11 3.82
CA LYS A 222 -16.33 -16.83 4.35
C LYS A 222 -16.69 -18.10 3.57
N SER A 223 -16.20 -18.26 2.34
CA SER A 223 -16.39 -19.47 1.53
C SER A 223 -15.28 -20.51 1.77
N GLY A 224 -14.29 -20.21 2.61
CA GLY A 224 -13.15 -21.07 2.88
C GLY A 224 -12.02 -20.96 1.84
N LYS A 225 -12.10 -19.99 0.92
CA LYS A 225 -11.09 -19.77 -0.12
C LYS A 225 -9.97 -18.87 0.40
N ALA A 226 -8.72 -19.26 0.15
CA ALA A 226 -7.55 -18.47 0.51
C ALA A 226 -7.43 -17.18 -0.31
N PHE A 227 -6.93 -16.10 0.29
CA PHE A 227 -6.70 -14.84 -0.42
C PHE A 227 -5.43 -14.92 -1.28
N SER A 228 -5.57 -14.83 -2.60
CA SER A 228 -4.41 -14.77 -3.50
C SER A 228 -3.78 -13.37 -3.56
N LYS A 229 -4.55 -12.32 -3.28
CA LYS A 229 -4.11 -10.92 -3.32
C LYS A 229 -4.46 -10.21 -2.03
N PHE A 230 -3.55 -9.36 -1.56
CA PHE A 230 -3.77 -8.55 -0.36
C PHE A 230 -5.00 -7.65 -0.46
N LYS A 231 -5.29 -7.09 -1.64
CA LYS A 231 -6.50 -6.30 -1.89
C LYS A 231 -7.79 -7.06 -1.55
N ASP A 232 -7.84 -8.37 -1.80
CA ASP A 232 -9.04 -9.17 -1.54
C ASP A 232 -9.20 -9.43 -0.03
N PHE A 233 -8.09 -9.60 0.69
CA PHE A 233 -8.08 -9.65 2.15
C PHE A 233 -8.61 -8.34 2.78
N VAL A 234 -8.16 -7.18 2.29
CA VAL A 234 -8.63 -5.87 2.80
C VAL A 234 -10.09 -5.62 2.46
N LYS A 235 -10.57 -6.02 1.28
CA LYS A 235 -12.01 -5.97 0.94
C LYS A 235 -12.86 -6.83 1.87
N GLU A 236 -12.36 -7.99 2.28
CA GLU A 236 -13.05 -8.81 3.27
C GLU A 236 -13.11 -8.10 4.64
N ALA A 237 -12.05 -7.39 5.03
CA ALA A 237 -12.03 -6.58 6.25
C ALA A 237 -13.07 -5.45 6.20
N GLU A 238 -13.21 -4.78 5.05
CA GLU A 238 -14.26 -3.78 4.81
C GLU A 238 -15.65 -4.39 4.96
N ARG A 239 -15.91 -5.54 4.33
CA ARG A 239 -17.20 -6.24 4.41
C ARG A 239 -17.54 -6.67 5.84
N ARG A 240 -16.53 -6.92 6.67
CA ARG A 240 -16.67 -7.23 8.10
C ARG A 240 -16.83 -5.98 8.97
N GLY A 241 -16.70 -4.79 8.40
CA GLY A 241 -16.85 -3.51 9.10
C GLY A 241 -15.64 -3.10 9.92
N HIS A 242 -14.44 -3.65 9.65
CA HIS A 242 -13.22 -3.26 10.37
C HIS A 242 -12.58 -1.98 9.82
N ILE A 243 -12.75 -1.71 8.53
CA ILE A 243 -12.17 -0.58 7.80
C ILE A 243 -13.14 -0.12 6.70
N GLN A 244 -12.85 0.99 6.04
CA GLN A 244 -13.51 1.44 4.82
C GLN A 244 -12.46 1.78 3.76
N ILE A 245 -12.72 1.43 2.50
CA ILE A 245 -11.84 1.70 1.36
C ILE A 245 -12.40 2.90 0.59
N PHE A 246 -11.60 3.94 0.45
CA PHE A 246 -11.89 5.10 -0.38
C PHE A 246 -10.97 5.10 -1.59
N THR A 247 -11.53 5.28 -2.78
CA THR A 247 -10.76 5.32 -4.02
C THR A 247 -10.85 6.73 -4.62
N SER A 248 -9.71 7.42 -4.70
CA SER A 248 -9.58 8.70 -5.40
C SER A 248 -8.67 8.52 -6.62
N GLY A 249 -9.24 8.63 -7.82
CA GLY A 249 -8.53 8.35 -9.07
C GLY A 249 -7.98 6.92 -9.11
N THR A 250 -6.65 6.79 -9.11
CA THR A 250 -5.93 5.50 -9.11
C THR A 250 -5.49 5.04 -7.72
N VAL A 251 -5.67 5.88 -6.69
CA VAL A 251 -5.20 5.62 -5.33
C VAL A 251 -6.32 5.03 -4.49
N ASN A 252 -6.00 3.99 -3.72
CA ASN A 252 -6.92 3.40 -2.74
C ASN A 252 -6.36 3.72 -1.34
N GLU A 253 -7.11 4.53 -0.59
CA GLU A 253 -6.84 4.86 0.79
C GLU A 253 -7.79 4.08 1.72
N ILE A 254 -7.30 3.74 2.90
CA ILE A 254 -8.03 2.94 3.88
C ILE A 254 -8.25 3.81 5.12
N PHE A 255 -9.51 3.86 5.56
CA PHE A 255 -9.92 4.61 6.75
C PHE A 255 -10.55 3.67 7.79
N LEU A 256 -10.62 4.14 9.02
CA LEU A 256 -11.36 3.47 10.08
C LEU A 256 -12.86 3.72 9.90
N PRO A 257 -13.74 2.81 10.37
CA PRO A 257 -15.18 2.99 10.27
C PRO A 257 -15.65 4.29 10.94
N GLY A 258 -16.50 5.05 10.25
CA GLY A 258 -17.08 6.30 10.75
C GLY A 258 -16.25 7.56 10.47
N GLU A 259 -15.04 7.43 9.94
CA GLU A 259 -14.26 8.58 9.46
C GLU A 259 -14.81 9.12 8.14
N ASN A 260 -14.62 10.41 7.86
CA ASN A 260 -14.99 11.02 6.58
C ASN A 260 -13.78 11.05 5.63
N PRO A 261 -13.72 10.17 4.59
CA PRO A 261 -12.58 10.15 3.68
C PRO A 261 -12.42 11.44 2.87
N LEU A 262 -13.48 12.20 2.62
CA LEU A 262 -13.39 13.45 1.83
C LEU A 262 -12.68 14.57 2.60
N GLU A 263 -12.73 14.54 3.93
CA GLU A 263 -12.02 15.52 4.77
C GLU A 263 -10.58 15.08 5.07
N LEU A 264 -10.34 13.77 5.13
CA LEU A 264 -9.08 13.20 5.63
C LEU A 264 -8.15 12.70 4.53
N SER A 265 -8.67 12.44 3.33
CA SER A 265 -7.88 11.94 2.20
C SER A 265 -6.90 12.99 1.72
N GLN A 266 -5.64 12.57 1.56
CA GLN A 266 -4.60 13.41 0.96
C GLN A 266 -4.73 13.53 -0.56
N PHE A 267 -5.53 12.64 -1.17
CA PHE A 267 -5.73 12.56 -2.62
C PHE A 267 -7.16 12.90 -3.04
N ALA A 268 -8.04 13.28 -2.10
CA ALA A 268 -9.33 13.83 -2.44
C ALA A 268 -9.11 15.16 -3.16
N GLN A 269 -9.71 15.31 -4.34
CA GLN A 269 -9.71 16.59 -5.01
C GLN A 269 -10.47 17.59 -4.12
N PRO A 270 -9.89 18.76 -3.78
CA PRO A 270 -10.65 19.86 -3.22
C PRO A 270 -11.80 20.18 -4.17
N ALA A 271 -12.95 20.59 -3.64
CA ALA A 271 -14.13 20.92 -4.43
C ALA A 271 -13.97 22.19 -5.31
N GLU A 272 -12.75 22.62 -5.63
CA GLU A 272 -12.43 23.83 -6.38
C GLU A 272 -11.74 23.48 -7.71
N GLU A 273 -12.56 23.13 -8.69
CA GLU A 273 -12.43 23.48 -10.11
C GLU A 273 -13.66 22.88 -10.83
N ALA A 274 -14.84 23.22 -10.33
CA ALA A 274 -16.05 23.21 -11.13
C ALA A 274 -16.42 24.67 -11.30
N THR A 275 -16.32 25.14 -12.54
CA THR A 275 -16.86 26.42 -13.00
C THR A 275 -18.13 26.77 -12.25
N SER A 276 -18.16 28.01 -11.78
CA SER A 276 -19.35 28.71 -11.31
C SER A 276 -20.58 28.30 -12.10
N ASP A 277 -21.42 27.46 -11.50
CA ASP A 277 -22.86 27.46 -11.72
C ASP A 277 -23.51 26.94 -10.44
N GLU A 278 -24.25 27.86 -9.85
CA GLU A 278 -25.09 27.85 -8.65
C GLU A 278 -25.58 26.46 -8.19
N ALA A 279 -25.09 26.01 -7.03
CA ALA A 279 -25.84 25.12 -6.16
C ALA A 279 -26.41 25.95 -5.00
N SER A 280 -27.65 26.40 -5.17
CA SER A 280 -28.47 26.96 -4.11
C SER A 280 -28.70 25.90 -3.02
N GLY A 281 -27.94 25.98 -1.93
CA GLY A 281 -28.31 25.29 -0.71
C GLY A 281 -29.55 25.95 -0.10
N SER A 282 -30.70 25.26 -0.11
CA SER A 282 -31.55 25.04 1.09
C SER A 282 -32.98 24.54 0.84
N ASP A 283 -33.54 24.58 -0.38
CA ASP A 283 -35.00 24.38 -0.58
C ASP A 283 -35.39 23.12 -1.37
N PHE A 284 -34.91 21.94 -0.98
CA PHE A 284 -35.53 20.69 -1.48
C PHE A 284 -36.86 20.43 -0.76
N GLU A 285 -37.95 21.08 -1.18
CA GLU A 285 -39.30 20.71 -0.73
C GLU A 285 -39.68 19.30 -1.20
N ASN A 286 -39.28 18.96 -2.43
CA ASN A 286 -39.53 17.65 -3.03
C ASN A 286 -38.42 16.64 -2.70
N PRO A 287 -38.72 15.53 -2.00
CA PRO A 287 -37.72 14.52 -1.65
C PRO A 287 -37.15 13.76 -2.87
N PHE A 288 -37.87 13.74 -4.00
CA PHE A 288 -37.44 13.06 -5.21
C PHE A 288 -36.41 13.87 -6.00
N GLU A 289 -36.48 15.20 -5.95
CA GLU A 289 -35.43 16.09 -6.49
C GLU A 289 -34.14 15.95 -5.69
N LEU A 290 -34.25 15.88 -4.36
CA LEU A 290 -33.12 15.55 -3.48
C LEU A 290 -32.49 14.20 -3.82
N LEU A 291 -33.30 13.19 -4.18
CA LEU A 291 -32.82 11.88 -4.59
C LEU A 291 -32.06 11.95 -5.93
N ILE A 292 -32.59 12.67 -6.91
CA ILE A 292 -31.91 12.90 -8.20
C ILE A 292 -30.57 13.57 -7.95
N GLU A 293 -30.54 14.65 -7.14
CA GLU A 293 -29.31 15.36 -6.82
C GLU A 293 -28.30 14.45 -6.09
N ALA A 294 -28.77 13.60 -5.18
CA ALA A 294 -27.93 12.60 -4.54
C ALA A 294 -27.33 11.59 -5.53
N VAL A 295 -28.07 11.19 -6.58
CA VAL A 295 -27.57 10.31 -7.66
C VAL A 295 -26.54 11.04 -8.51
N HIS A 296 -26.79 12.30 -8.89
CA HIS A 296 -25.83 13.14 -9.62
C HIS A 296 -24.54 13.33 -8.81
N LEU A 297 -24.67 13.64 -7.51
CA LEU A 297 -23.55 13.80 -6.60
C LEU A 297 -22.77 12.50 -6.40
N ALA A 298 -23.46 11.35 -6.28
CA ALA A 298 -22.82 10.05 -6.21
C ALA A 298 -21.93 9.81 -7.44
N ARG A 299 -22.42 10.14 -8.64
CA ARG A 299 -21.66 9.99 -9.88
C ARG A 299 -20.51 10.98 -10.01
N LYS A 300 -20.75 12.25 -9.66
CA LYS A 300 -19.70 13.28 -9.63
C LYS A 300 -18.57 12.87 -8.69
N ARG A 301 -18.88 12.15 -7.61
CA ARG A 301 -17.92 11.58 -6.64
C ARG A 301 -17.43 10.17 -6.99
N ASN A 302 -17.81 9.63 -8.15
CA ASN A 302 -17.49 8.27 -8.61
C ASN A 302 -17.88 7.13 -7.62
N ASN A 303 -18.86 7.40 -6.76
CA ASN A 303 -19.43 6.45 -5.80
C ASN A 303 -20.40 5.49 -6.49
N LEU A 304 -20.63 4.34 -5.85
CA LEU A 304 -21.70 3.43 -6.21
C LEU A 304 -23.06 4.05 -5.84
N CYS A 305 -24.02 4.05 -6.76
CA CYS A 305 -25.39 4.51 -6.50
C CYS A 305 -26.22 3.45 -5.75
N THR A 306 -25.69 2.93 -4.64
CA THR A 306 -26.41 1.98 -3.78
C THR A 306 -27.33 2.71 -2.81
N MET A 307 -28.34 2.01 -2.30
CA MET A 307 -29.27 2.56 -1.30
C MET A 307 -28.57 3.19 -0.09
N ALA A 308 -27.54 2.53 0.44
CA ALA A 308 -26.80 3.04 1.61
C ALA A 308 -26.10 4.37 1.29
N THR A 309 -25.43 4.42 0.13
CA THR A 309 -24.72 5.62 -0.33
C THR A 309 -25.68 6.78 -0.58
N LEU A 310 -26.79 6.53 -1.28
CA LEU A 310 -27.77 7.56 -1.58
C LEU A 310 -28.45 8.09 -0.32
N LYS A 311 -28.76 7.21 0.66
CA LYS A 311 -29.32 7.65 1.95
C LYS A 311 -28.38 8.59 2.71
N VAL A 312 -27.08 8.34 2.66
CA VAL A 312 -26.07 9.22 3.27
C VAL A 312 -26.01 10.55 2.53
N LEU A 313 -25.89 10.52 1.20
CA LEU A 313 -25.80 11.74 0.39
C LEU A 313 -27.05 12.62 0.50
N MET A 314 -28.26 12.03 0.58
CA MET A 314 -29.49 12.79 0.80
C MET A 314 -29.52 13.48 2.17
N LYS A 315 -28.93 12.87 3.20
CA LYS A 315 -28.78 13.50 4.53
C LYS A 315 -27.74 14.61 4.55
N ASP A 316 -26.70 14.47 3.74
CA ASP A 316 -25.67 15.50 3.57
C ASP A 316 -26.23 16.71 2.80
N LEU A 317 -27.01 16.47 1.74
CA LEU A 317 -27.65 17.49 0.93
C LEU A 317 -28.79 18.21 1.67
N LYS A 318 -29.57 17.49 2.49
CA LYS A 318 -30.64 18.06 3.33
C LYS A 318 -30.50 17.58 4.77
N LYS A 319 -29.93 18.44 5.62
CA LYS A 319 -29.76 18.17 7.05
C LYS A 319 -31.13 17.89 7.69
N GLY A 320 -31.24 16.75 8.37
CA GLY A 320 -32.49 16.31 8.99
C GLY A 320 -33.42 15.50 8.06
N PHE A 321 -32.98 15.16 6.85
CA PHE A 321 -33.71 14.25 5.96
C PHE A 321 -34.06 12.93 6.68
N ASN A 322 -35.36 12.63 6.67
CA ASN A 322 -35.93 11.37 7.13
C ASN A 322 -37.08 10.98 6.19
N GLU A 323 -37.06 9.75 5.70
CA GLU A 323 -38.04 9.25 4.75
C GLU A 323 -39.46 9.25 5.32
N GLY A 324 -39.60 9.01 6.62
CA GLY A 324 -40.89 8.98 7.31
C GLY A 324 -41.58 10.33 7.40
N GLN A 325 -40.93 11.42 6.98
CA GLN A 325 -41.55 12.73 6.81
C GLN A 325 -42.32 12.85 5.48
N TYR A 326 -42.14 11.91 4.56
CA TYR A 326 -42.75 11.91 3.23
C TYR A 326 -43.70 10.72 3.07
N THR A 327 -44.67 10.87 2.18
CA THR A 327 -45.73 9.88 1.95
C THR A 327 -45.67 9.27 0.56
N ASP A 328 -46.09 8.02 0.46
CA ASP A 328 -46.31 7.33 -0.81
C ASP A 328 -47.50 7.91 -1.59
N SER A 329 -47.82 7.29 -2.74
CA SER A 329 -48.94 7.70 -3.60
C SER A 329 -50.32 7.57 -2.94
N GLU A 330 -50.41 6.84 -1.83
CA GLU A 330 -51.64 6.58 -1.07
C GLU A 330 -51.72 7.46 0.20
N GLY A 331 -50.75 8.36 0.41
CA GLY A 331 -50.71 9.26 1.56
C GLY A 331 -50.15 8.63 2.84
N LYS A 332 -49.53 7.45 2.75
CA LYS A 332 -48.93 6.75 3.90
C LYS A 332 -47.44 7.10 4.05
N PRO A 333 -46.95 7.43 5.26
CA PRO A 333 -45.54 7.72 5.47
C PRO A 333 -44.60 6.53 5.18
N PHE A 334 -43.41 6.80 4.64
CA PHE A 334 -42.43 5.75 4.37
C PHE A 334 -41.81 5.20 5.66
N SER A 335 -41.86 3.87 5.83
CA SER A 335 -41.28 3.21 7.01
C SER A 335 -39.79 2.89 6.84
N LYS A 336 -39.35 2.65 5.60
CA LYS A 336 -37.98 2.32 5.23
C LYS A 336 -37.57 3.10 3.99
N PHE A 337 -36.27 3.39 3.87
CA PHE A 337 -35.71 4.01 2.66
C PHE A 337 -35.89 3.15 1.41
N LYS A 338 -35.98 1.82 1.56
CA LYS A 338 -36.33 0.94 0.44
C LYS A 338 -37.69 1.27 -0.15
N ASP A 339 -38.69 1.48 0.70
CA ASP A 339 -40.06 1.77 0.28
C ASP A 339 -40.11 3.12 -0.46
N PHE A 340 -39.35 4.10 0.02
CA PHE A 340 -39.17 5.39 -0.66
C PHE A 340 -38.57 5.25 -2.06
N LEU A 341 -37.50 4.47 -2.22
CA LEU A 341 -36.87 4.26 -3.52
C LEU A 341 -37.76 3.48 -4.49
N LEU A 342 -38.52 2.49 -4.00
CA LEU A 342 -39.48 1.74 -4.83
C LEU A 342 -40.63 2.63 -5.30
N ASP A 343 -41.10 3.56 -4.46
CA ASP A 343 -42.10 4.56 -4.88
C ASP A 343 -41.51 5.55 -5.89
N ALA A 344 -40.24 5.96 -5.71
CA ALA A 344 -39.53 6.77 -6.69
C ALA A 344 -39.42 6.07 -8.07
N GLU A 345 -39.14 4.77 -8.08
CA GLU A 345 -39.12 3.96 -9.30
C GLU A 345 -40.52 3.86 -9.94
N LYS A 346 -41.55 3.59 -9.13
CA LYS A 346 -42.95 3.53 -9.60
C LYS A 346 -43.41 4.84 -10.23
N ARG A 347 -42.89 5.98 -9.75
CA ARG A 347 -43.13 7.33 -10.31
C ARG A 347 -42.25 7.66 -11.51
N GLY A 348 -41.32 6.79 -11.89
CA GLY A 348 -40.40 7.00 -12.98
C GLY A 348 -39.29 8.03 -12.69
N VAL A 349 -39.00 8.30 -11.41
CA VAL A 349 -37.94 9.23 -10.99
C VAL A 349 -36.56 8.57 -11.12
N VAL A 350 -36.49 7.27 -10.87
CA VAL A 350 -35.28 6.45 -10.94
C VAL A 350 -35.59 5.05 -11.48
N GLN A 351 -34.56 4.27 -11.79
CA GLN A 351 -34.63 2.85 -12.10
C GLN A 351 -33.76 2.07 -11.12
N ILE A 352 -34.22 0.93 -10.61
CA ILE A 352 -33.47 0.11 -9.66
C ILE A 352 -33.07 -1.19 -10.34
N LEU A 353 -31.76 -1.45 -10.38
CA LEU A 353 -31.22 -2.75 -10.78
C LEU A 353 -30.79 -3.52 -9.53
N THR A 354 -31.52 -4.59 -9.22
CA THR A 354 -31.12 -5.55 -8.18
C THR A 354 -30.21 -6.62 -8.78
N THR A 355 -28.95 -6.64 -8.35
CA THR A 355 -28.00 -7.71 -8.68
C THR A 355 -27.62 -8.47 -7.43
N GLY A 356 -28.14 -9.69 -7.27
CA GLY A 356 -27.94 -10.50 -6.07
C GLY A 356 -28.58 -9.85 -4.85
N THR A 357 -27.77 -9.39 -3.88
CA THR A 357 -28.24 -8.69 -2.66
C THR A 357 -28.00 -7.18 -2.71
N VAL A 358 -27.61 -6.63 -3.85
CA VAL A 358 -27.27 -5.21 -4.01
C VAL A 358 -28.29 -4.54 -4.93
N ASP A 359 -28.88 -3.44 -4.45
CA ASP A 359 -29.77 -2.57 -5.20
C ASP A 359 -28.98 -1.33 -5.66
N GLU A 360 -28.78 -1.17 -6.98
CA GLU A 360 -28.19 0.02 -7.61
C GLU A 360 -29.29 0.88 -8.24
N VAL A 361 -29.20 2.19 -8.10
CA VAL A 361 -30.19 3.16 -8.56
C VAL A 361 -29.62 3.99 -9.72
N PHE A 362 -30.40 4.14 -10.78
CA PHE A 362 -30.07 4.83 -12.03
C PHE A 362 -31.11 5.89 -12.35
N LEU A 363 -30.76 6.85 -13.22
CA LEU A 363 -31.72 7.85 -13.67
C LEU A 363 -32.51 7.36 -14.89
N PRO A 364 -33.69 7.92 -15.16
CA PRO A 364 -34.47 7.60 -16.35
C PRO A 364 -33.65 7.84 -17.64
N GLY A 365 -33.73 6.91 -18.59
CA GLY A 365 -33.00 6.97 -19.85
C GLY A 365 -31.58 6.37 -19.83
N GLU A 366 -31.10 5.91 -18.68
CA GLU A 366 -29.79 5.27 -18.59
C GLU A 366 -29.82 3.77 -18.84
N ASP A 367 -28.73 3.24 -19.41
CA ASP A 367 -28.52 1.81 -19.58
C ASP A 367 -27.95 1.21 -18.28
N ALA A 368 -28.84 0.83 -17.37
CA ALA A 368 -28.50 0.26 -16.08
C ALA A 368 -27.61 -1.00 -16.18
N GLN A 369 -27.75 -1.81 -17.24
CA GLN A 369 -26.93 -3.02 -17.41
C GLN A 369 -25.49 -2.69 -17.81
N LYS A 370 -25.26 -1.64 -18.60
CA LYS A 370 -23.89 -1.20 -18.94
C LYS A 370 -23.21 -0.48 -17.78
N LEU A 371 -23.96 0.34 -17.07
CA LEU A 371 -23.45 1.21 -16.00
C LEU A 371 -23.29 0.51 -14.66
N SER A 372 -24.05 -0.56 -14.41
CA SER A 372 -23.92 -1.35 -13.19
C SER A 372 -22.51 -1.91 -13.04
N ARG A 373 -21.96 -1.75 -11.84
CA ARG A 373 -20.65 -2.33 -11.47
C ARG A 373 -20.75 -3.81 -11.09
N PHE A 374 -21.98 -4.32 -10.93
CA PHE A 374 -22.26 -5.68 -10.50
C PHE A 374 -22.91 -6.54 -11.59
N ALA A 375 -23.44 -5.95 -12.66
CA ALA A 375 -24.03 -6.69 -13.78
C ALA A 375 -22.99 -7.61 -14.46
N ASN A 376 -23.40 -8.86 -14.69
CA ASN A 376 -22.59 -9.85 -15.41
C ASN A 376 -22.46 -9.45 -16.89
N ARG A 377 -21.30 -8.91 -17.28
CA ARG A 377 -20.95 -8.70 -18.69
C ARG A 377 -20.62 -10.05 -19.32
N LYS A 378 -21.50 -10.59 -20.16
CA LYS A 378 -21.11 -11.65 -21.10
C LYS A 378 -20.02 -11.07 -22.01
N ALA A 379 -18.86 -11.71 -22.04
CA ALA A 379 -17.73 -11.30 -22.85
C ALA A 379 -18.12 -11.31 -24.35
N GLU A 380 -18.06 -10.15 -25.01
CA GLU A 380 -18.03 -10.09 -26.47
C GLU A 380 -16.61 -10.42 -26.94
N ASP A 381 -16.47 -11.50 -27.70
CA ASP A 381 -15.23 -12.01 -28.28
C ASP A 381 -14.77 -11.10 -29.44
N PRO A 382 -13.57 -10.49 -29.39
CA PRO A 382 -13.11 -9.56 -30.42
C PRO A 382 -12.74 -10.19 -31.79
N ARG A 383 -12.97 -11.49 -32.02
CA ARG A 383 -12.44 -12.20 -33.21
C ARG A 383 -13.44 -12.48 -34.33
N LYS A 384 -14.27 -11.51 -34.72
CA LYS A 384 -14.96 -11.55 -36.03
C LYS A 384 -15.07 -10.17 -36.65
N GLY A 385 -14.11 -9.82 -37.50
CA GLY A 385 -14.20 -8.63 -38.35
C GLY A 385 -12.89 -8.30 -39.05
N GLY A 386 -12.59 -8.98 -40.16
CA GLY A 386 -11.40 -8.66 -40.94
C GLY A 386 -11.08 -9.65 -42.06
N SER A 387 -11.98 -9.82 -43.02
CA SER A 387 -11.62 -10.36 -44.34
C SER A 387 -12.39 -9.58 -45.39
N ASN A 388 -11.80 -8.47 -45.84
CA ASN A 388 -12.12 -7.91 -47.14
C ASN A 388 -10.87 -8.00 -48.00
N GLY A 389 -10.90 -8.94 -48.94
CA GLY A 389 -9.88 -9.09 -49.96
C GLY A 389 -9.97 -7.94 -50.95
N ASN A 390 -8.79 -7.52 -51.42
CA ASN A 390 -8.70 -6.80 -52.67
C ASN A 390 -7.37 -7.16 -53.34
N LYS A 391 -7.48 -7.91 -54.46
CA LYS A 391 -6.70 -7.79 -55.70
C LYS A 391 -7.01 -8.99 -56.60
N PRO A 392 -7.07 -8.77 -57.92
CA PRO A 392 -5.84 -8.82 -58.72
C PRO A 392 -5.17 -7.46 -58.92
#